data_AF-A0A2X2BDS6-F1
#
_entry.id   AF-A0A2X2BDS6-F1
#
_cell.length_a   1.000
_cell.length_b   1.000
_cell.length_c   1.000
_cell.angle_alpha   90.00
_cell.angle_beta   90.00
_cell.angle_gamma   90.00
#
_symmetry.space_group_name_H-M   'P 1'
#
loop_
_entity.id
_entity.type
_entity.pdbx_description
1 polymer ?
#
loop_
_entity_poly.entity_id
_entity_poly.type
_entity_poly.pdbx_seq_one_letter_code
_entity_poly.pdbx_strand_id
1 'polypeptide(L)' 'MAVIVPVITVDGPSGAGKGTLCQALAKAFGWHLLDSGAIYRVLALAALHHHVDITSEDALVPLAAEFGCALYS' A
#
# COMPACT_ATOMS: atom_id res chain seq x y z
N MET A 1 11.51 20.77 -19.79
CA MET A 1 10.07 20.71 -19.46
C MET A 1 9.87 19.51 -18.54
N ALA A 2 9.34 19.70 -17.33
CA ALA A 2 9.05 18.56 -16.46
C ALA A 2 7.83 17.81 -16.99
N VAL A 3 7.95 16.50 -17.17
CA VAL A 3 6.82 15.65 -17.53
C VAL A 3 5.97 15.47 -16.28
N ILE A 4 4.72 15.92 -16.32
CA ILE A 4 3.76 15.70 -15.22
C ILE A 4 3.15 14.33 -15.43
N VAL A 5 3.42 13.40 -14.50
CA VAL A 5 2.78 12.08 -14.50
C VAL A 5 1.39 12.23 -13.87
N PRO A 6 0.30 11.86 -14.55
CA PRO A 6 -1.03 11.95 -13.97
C PRO A 6 -1.21 10.94 -12.83
N VAL A 7 -1.86 11.36 -11.74
CA VAL A 7 -2.11 10.56 -10.55
C VAL A 7 -3.60 10.61 -10.20
N ILE A 8 -4.20 9.46 -9.89
CA ILE A 8 -5.58 9.34 -9.41
C ILE A 8 -5.55 8.73 -8.00
N THR A 9 -6.22 9.37 -7.05
CA THR A 9 -6.43 8.84 -5.70
C THR A 9 -7.90 8.44 -5.52
N VAL A 10 -8.14 7.34 -4.79
CA VAL A 10 -9.50 6.81 -4.55
C VAL A 10 -9.64 6.48 -3.07
N ASP A 11 -10.36 7.34 -2.36
CA ASP A 11 -10.56 7.24 -0.90
C ASP A 11 -12.01 6.95 -0.54
N GLY A 12 -12.24 6.40 0.65
CA GLY A 12 -13.56 6.03 1.15
C GLY A 12 -13.54 4.88 2.16
N PRO A 13 -14.68 4.51 2.75
CA PRO A 13 -14.74 3.54 3.85
C PRO A 13 -14.40 2.11 3.41
N SER A 14 -14.12 1.24 4.38
CA SER A 14 -13.93 -0.19 4.12
C SER A 14 -15.18 -0.79 3.45
N GLY A 15 -14.99 -1.72 2.52
CA GLY A 15 -16.09 -2.38 1.80
C GLY A 15 -16.72 -1.57 0.65
N ALA A 16 -16.33 -0.31 0.42
CA ALA A 16 -16.88 0.52 -0.67
C ALA A 16 -16.46 0.12 -2.09
N GLY A 17 -15.69 -0.96 -2.27
CA GLY A 17 -15.25 -1.43 -3.61
C GLY A 17 -14.08 -0.67 -4.23
N LYS A 18 -13.37 0.18 -3.47
CA LYS A 18 -12.26 1.02 -3.97
C LYS A 18 -11.16 0.21 -4.66
N GLY A 19 -10.70 -0.89 -4.05
CA GLY A 19 -9.66 -1.74 -4.64
C GLY A 19 -10.08 -2.30 -6.00
N THR A 20 -11.32 -2.77 -6.11
CA THR A 20 -11.91 -3.26 -7.37
C THR A 20 -11.95 -2.15 -8.44
N LEU A 21 -12.37 -0.94 -8.05
CA LEU A 21 -12.38 0.22 -8.95
C LEU A 21 -10.97 0.59 -9.41
N CYS A 22 -10.00 0.66 -8.49
CA CYS A 22 -8.62 1.00 -8.82
C CYS A 22 -7.99 -0.04 -9.78
N GLN A 23 -8.24 -1.32 -9.58
CA GLN A 23 -7.80 -2.38 -10.50
C GLN A 23 -8.42 -2.22 -11.89
N ALA A 24 -9.71 -1.88 -11.97
CA ALA A 24 -10.39 -1.62 -13.23
C ALA A 24 -9.81 -0.40 -13.96
N LEU A 25 -9.53 0.69 -13.24
CA LEU A 25 -8.91 1.90 -13.78
C LEU A 25 -7.49 1.62 -14.29
N ALA A 26 -6.66 0.95 -13.48
CA ALA A 26 -5.30 0.57 -13.86
C ALA A 26 -5.28 -0.26 -15.14
N LYS A 27 -6.17 -1.25 -15.26
CA LYS A 27 -6.32 -2.08 -16.47
C LYS A 27 -6.80 -1.26 -17.67
N ALA A 28 -7.77 -0.35 -17.48
CA ALA A 28 -8.32 0.46 -18.55
C ALA A 28 -7.31 1.45 -19.13
N PHE A 29 -6.45 2.04 -18.28
CA PHE A 29 -5.44 3.01 -18.69
C PHE A 29 -4.06 2.41 -18.95
N GLY A 30 -3.83 1.14 -18.61
CA GLY A 30 -2.50 0.52 -18.63
C GLY A 30 -1.55 1.15 -17.61
N TRP A 31 -2.07 1.61 -16.48
CA TRP A 31 -1.31 2.31 -15.43
C TRP A 31 -0.89 1.37 -14.31
N HIS A 32 0.15 1.76 -13.57
CA HIS A 32 0.51 1.10 -12.32
C HIS A 32 -0.54 1.35 -11.24
N LEU A 33 -0.80 0.34 -10.42
CA LEU A 33 -1.68 0.42 -9.26
C LEU A 33 -0.85 0.40 -7.99
N LEU A 34 -1.02 1.41 -7.14
CA LEU A 34 -0.49 1.45 -5.78
C LEU A 34 -1.61 1.09 -4.79
N ASP A 35 -1.55 -0.10 -4.17
CA ASP A 35 -2.48 -0.50 -3.10
C ASP A 35 -1.86 -0.21 -1.72
N SER A 36 -2.16 0.97 -1.19
CA SER A 36 -1.73 1.36 0.16
C SER A 36 -2.25 0.42 1.25
N GLY A 37 -3.45 -0.14 1.08
CA GLY A 37 -4.02 -1.11 2.02
C GLY A 37 -3.26 -2.43 2.06
N ALA A 38 -2.72 -2.88 0.94
CA ALA A 38 -1.85 -4.05 0.89
C ALA A 38 -0.57 -3.82 1.71
N ILE A 39 0.06 -2.65 1.60
CA ILE A 39 1.26 -2.30 2.36
C ILE A 39 1.00 -2.40 3.87
N TYR A 40 -0.07 -1.79 4.38
CA TYR A 40 -0.41 -1.85 5.80
C TYR A 40 -0.73 -3.28 6.27
N ARG A 41 -1.41 -4.09 5.46
CA ARG A 41 -1.71 -5.50 5.80
C ARG A 41 -0.45 -6.35 5.86
N VAL A 42 0.48 -6.16 4.93
CA VAL A 42 1.76 -6.88 4.92
C VAL A 42 2.59 -6.51 6.15
N LEU A 43 2.68 -5.22 6.49
CA LEU A 43 3.36 -4.77 7.71
C LEU A 43 2.73 -5.39 8.97
N ALA A 44 1.40 -5.37 9.09
CA ALA A 44 0.71 -5.96 10.22
C ALA A 44 0.98 -7.48 10.32
N LEU A 45 0.93 -8.20 9.19
CA LEU A 45 1.25 -9.63 9.14
C LEU A 45 2.69 -9.90 9.60
N ALA A 46 3.64 -9.09 9.14
CA ALA A 46 5.04 -9.21 9.53
C ALA A 46 5.24 -8.94 11.03
N ALA A 47 4.59 -7.91 11.58
CA ALA A 47 4.69 -7.59 12.99
C ALA A 47 4.17 -8.75 13.86
N LEU A 48 3.04 -9.35 13.47
CA LEU A 48 2.49 -10.53 14.13
C LEU A 48 3.43 -11.74 14.02
N HIS A 49 4.02 -11.97 12.84
CA HIS A 49 4.93 -13.10 12.60
C HIS A 49 6.25 -12.97 13.38
N HIS A 50 6.77 -11.76 13.51
CA HIS A 50 8.02 -11.48 14.24
C HIS A 50 7.80 -11.17 15.73
N HIS A 51 6.56 -11.28 16.23
CA HIS A 51 6.18 -10.94 17.61
C HIS A 51 6.64 -9.53 18.04
N VAL A 52 6.63 -8.58 17.10
CA VAL A 52 6.92 -7.18 17.37
C VAL A 52 5.75 -6.59 18.15
N ASP A 53 6.05 -5.74 19.14
CA ASP A 53 5.04 -5.00 19.87
C ASP A 53 4.28 -4.05 18.94
N ILE A 54 3.04 -4.41 18.62
CA ILE A 54 2.16 -3.64 17.72
C ILE A 54 1.69 -2.32 18.34
N THR A 55 1.95 -2.08 19.62
CA THR A 55 1.63 -0.82 20.30
C THR A 55 2.81 0.15 20.35
N SER A 56 4.01 -0.30 19.96
CA SER A 56 5.23 0.50 19.93
C SER A 56 5.59 0.91 18.51
N GLU A 57 5.42 2.20 18.20
CA GLU A 57 5.82 2.76 16.91
C GLU A 57 7.32 2.58 16.65
N ASP A 58 8.17 2.82 17.65
CA ASP A 58 9.62 2.65 17.56
C ASP A 58 10.03 1.22 17.17
N ALA A 59 9.26 0.22 17.61
CA ALA A 59 9.49 -1.19 17.25
C ALA A 59 9.00 -1.53 15.83
N LEU A 60 7.99 -0.82 15.32
CA LEU A 60 7.39 -1.04 14.00
C LEU A 60 8.13 -0.32 12.86
N VAL A 61 8.77 0.83 13.12
CA VAL A 61 9.48 1.62 12.10
C VAL A 61 10.57 0.82 11.36
N PRO A 62 11.47 0.07 12.04
CA PRO A 62 12.48 -0.71 11.35
C PRO A 62 11.87 -1.78 10.44
N LEU A 63 10.78 -2.40 10.89
CA LEU A 63 10.07 -3.42 10.13
C LEU A 63 9.36 -2.82 8.89
N ALA A 64 8.78 -1.63 9.02
CA ALA A 64 8.16 -0.92 7.90
C ALA A 64 9.16 -0.52 6.81
N ALA A 65 10.40 -0.18 7.20
CA ALA A 65 11.45 0.22 6.26
C ALA A 65 11.86 -0.91 5.29
N GLU A 66 11.71 -2.18 5.69
CA GLU A 66 12.03 -3.34 4.84
C GLU A 66 11.03 -3.51 3.68
N PHE A 67 9.77 -3.12 3.87
CA PHE A 67 8.71 -3.33 2.86
C PHE A 67 8.68 -2.31 1.73
N GLY A 68 9.33 -1.15 1.90
CA GLY A 68 9.30 -0.04 0.94
C GLY A 68 9.90 -0.35 -0.43
N CYS A 69 10.72 -1.41 -0.56
CA CYS A 69 11.45 -1.71 -1.78
C CYS A 69 10.99 -2.98 -2.53
N ALA A 70 10.28 -3.91 -1.86
CA ALA A 70 10.03 -5.26 -2.39
C ALA A 70 8.63 -5.49 -2.99
N LEU A 71 7.67 -4.57 -2.77
CA LEU A 71 6.26 -4.79 -3.15
C LEU A 71 5.88 -4.29 -4.55
N TYR A 72 6.79 -3.62 -5.27
CA TYR A 72 6.51 -2.98 -6.57
C TYR A 72 7.59 -3.21 -7.64
N SER A 73 8.36 -4.28 -7.52
CA SER A 73 9.26 -4.79 -8.59
C SER A 73 8.53 -5.73 -9.55
#